data_AF-A0A7S7SNZ7-F1
#
_entry.id   AF-A0A7S7SNZ7-F1
#
_cell.length_a   1.000
_cell.length_b   1.000
_cell.length_c   1.000
_cell.angle_alpha   90.00
_cell.angle_beta   90.00
_cell.angle_gamma   90.00
#
_symmetry.space_group_name_H-M   'P 1'
#
loop_
_entity.id
_entity.type
_entity.pdbx_description
1 polymer ?
#
loop_
_entity_poly.entity_id
_entity_poly.type
_entity_poly.pdbx_seq_one_letter_code
_entity_poly.pdbx_strand_id
1 'polypeptide(L)'
;MPVGNVSIHAGKIGSDQRESWRHGRAILARLSIGVRQGVDVHHQAQKTRSKWKAFQTVAGSVLLAVGAQATAGVTNPVIGQLLWSEEFNGTGLNTAIWSASDGNGCQIGLCGYGNAELQYYSRNNLSIVNVPFESGTRALAIEARRQRAGSNAFTSGKIDTKGKVQVKYGMVEVRMSTPAVETGLWPAAWMLGVSSQTWPRNGEIDIMEMGHKAEVRAAAGSPSANNFVGSNVITYQDAACVPGNESCAASTAWQTRNWYVATTPLVNRFVTYRLYWDESQMRFTVTDNGVERDMYDAPLAVNSSALQAPFYLLLNLAVGGNFTDAATARQVTAPLPGTMYVDYVRVYQLDGKGQVGIGNQAMAGIASVSQDSATTLQFSADTGSWADVHYTVNNGAQQNVRMRLDGKRNAYHAGGLKIGDVVRYSFTYGDQAGKHAVDTAWQSHTMK
;
A
#
# COMPACT_ATOMS: atom_id res chain seq x y z
N MET A 1 -4.87 -1.66 -43.09
CA MET A 1 -4.97 -0.29 -43.66
C MET A 1 -3.97 0.56 -42.89
N PRO A 2 -3.02 1.25 -43.55
CA PRO A 2 -1.88 1.81 -42.83
C PRO A 2 -2.26 3.13 -42.17
N VAL A 3 -1.94 3.27 -40.89
CA VAL A 3 -2.07 4.53 -40.14
C VAL A 3 -0.70 5.22 -40.20
N GLY A 4 -0.69 6.45 -40.70
CA GLY A 4 0.51 7.21 -41.00
C GLY A 4 1.26 7.69 -39.74
N ASN A 5 2.59 7.76 -39.90
CA ASN A 5 3.50 8.49 -39.03
C ASN A 5 3.21 9.99 -39.08
N VAL A 6 3.23 10.67 -37.92
CA VAL A 6 3.54 12.10 -37.85
C VAL A 6 4.44 12.36 -36.64
N SER A 7 5.64 12.89 -36.91
CA SER A 7 6.56 13.46 -35.91
C SER A 7 6.36 14.98 -35.81
N ILE A 8 6.31 15.44 -34.55
CA ILE A 8 6.83 16.68 -33.94
C ILE A 8 6.93 17.95 -34.82
N HIS A 9 6.31 19.04 -34.35
CA HIS A 9 6.83 20.41 -34.56
C HIS A 9 6.85 21.19 -33.24
N ALA A 10 8.00 21.79 -32.95
CA ALA A 10 8.23 22.74 -31.88
C ALA A 10 7.78 24.14 -32.33
N GLY A 11 7.10 24.87 -31.45
CA GLY A 11 6.81 26.29 -31.61
C GLY A 11 7.26 27.06 -30.38
N LYS A 12 8.31 27.89 -30.54
CA LYS A 12 8.68 28.98 -29.63
C LYS A 12 8.03 30.28 -30.13
N ILE A 13 8.09 31.31 -29.26
CA ILE A 13 7.73 32.74 -29.41
C ILE A 13 6.34 33.02 -28.80
N GLY A 14 6.12 34.00 -27.92
CA GLY A 14 6.98 35.10 -27.48
C GLY A 14 6.39 35.82 -26.26
N SER A 15 7.18 36.75 -25.76
CA SER A 15 7.00 37.60 -24.60
C SER A 15 5.86 38.62 -24.69
N ASP A 16 5.47 39.08 -23.49
CA ASP A 16 5.04 40.45 -23.15
C ASP A 16 3.53 40.71 -23.11
N GLN A 17 3.03 41.10 -21.93
CA GLN A 17 2.27 42.33 -21.65
C GLN A 17 1.61 42.29 -20.26
N ARG A 18 1.71 43.42 -19.57
CA ARG A 18 1.29 43.72 -18.20
C ARG A 18 -0.16 44.22 -18.14
N GLU A 19 -0.72 44.13 -16.92
CA GLU A 19 -1.66 45.06 -16.26
C GLU A 19 -3.07 45.33 -16.83
N SER A 20 -4.08 45.03 -16.00
CA SER A 20 -5.10 45.97 -15.50
C SER A 20 -5.90 45.28 -14.37
N TRP A 21 -5.80 45.65 -13.09
CA TRP A 21 -6.47 46.74 -12.35
C TRP A 21 -8.00 46.84 -12.49
N ARG A 22 -8.74 46.58 -11.40
CA ARG A 22 -9.64 47.53 -10.69
C ARG A 22 -10.34 46.87 -9.48
N HIS A 23 -10.09 47.36 -8.25
CA HIS A 23 -10.94 48.25 -7.42
C HIS A 23 -12.19 47.55 -6.85
N GLY A 24 -12.61 47.69 -5.58
CA GLY A 24 -12.29 48.52 -4.41
C GLY A 24 -13.22 48.04 -3.26
N ARG A 25 -13.34 48.57 -2.05
CA ARG A 25 -12.83 49.74 -1.31
C ARG A 25 -13.02 49.43 0.18
N ALA A 26 -12.14 50.01 1.01
CA ALA A 26 -12.26 50.14 2.46
C ALA A 26 -13.03 51.42 2.87
N ILE A 27 -13.52 51.48 4.11
CA ILE A 27 -13.79 52.69 4.93
C ILE A 27 -13.60 52.25 6.41
N LEU A 28 -12.51 52.61 7.13
CA LEU A 28 -12.18 53.86 7.89
C LEU A 28 -13.05 54.06 9.15
N ALA A 29 -12.61 54.54 10.33
CA ALA A 29 -11.29 54.90 10.89
C ALA A 29 -11.43 55.22 12.40
N ARG A 30 -10.26 55.36 13.03
CA ARG A 30 -9.88 55.65 14.43
C ARG A 30 -10.35 57.00 15.02
N LEU A 31 -10.31 57.11 16.36
CA LEU A 31 -9.42 57.99 17.19
C LEU A 31 -9.85 57.85 18.68
N SER A 32 -9.15 58.27 19.74
CA SER A 32 -7.79 58.10 20.31
C SER A 32 -7.87 58.76 21.73
N ILE A 33 -6.93 58.43 22.65
CA ILE A 33 -6.61 59.14 23.93
C ILE A 33 -7.53 58.77 25.13
N GLY A 34 -7.10 58.48 26.36
CA GLY A 34 -5.79 58.40 27.02
C GLY A 34 -5.95 58.24 28.56
N VAL A 35 -4.83 57.91 29.22
CA VAL A 35 -4.50 58.09 30.65
C VAL A 35 -4.97 57.04 31.70
N ARG A 36 -4.00 56.77 32.58
CA ARG A 36 -3.83 55.82 33.70
C ARG A 36 -4.83 55.93 34.86
N GLN A 37 -5.02 54.80 35.56
CA GLN A 37 -4.98 54.54 37.02
C GLN A 37 -5.36 53.04 37.19
N GLY A 38 -4.75 52.14 37.98
CA GLY A 38 -4.04 52.28 39.24
C GLY A 38 -4.94 51.82 40.40
N VAL A 39 -4.58 50.70 41.05
CA VAL A 39 -4.78 50.37 42.49
C VAL A 39 -5.90 49.34 42.89
N ASP A 40 -5.41 48.28 43.56
CA ASP A 40 -5.90 47.41 44.68
C ASP A 40 -7.29 46.76 44.66
N VAL A 41 -7.53 45.48 45.00
CA VAL A 41 -7.01 44.49 45.98
C VAL A 41 -7.19 44.83 47.47
N HIS A 42 -8.35 44.44 48.01
CA HIS A 42 -8.58 44.12 49.43
C HIS A 42 -9.47 42.85 49.45
N HIS A 43 -9.08 41.67 49.94
CA HIS A 43 -8.59 41.19 51.25
C HIS A 43 -9.64 41.14 52.38
N GLN A 44 -9.62 39.99 53.08
CA GLN A 44 -10.28 39.61 54.34
C GLN A 44 -11.70 39.02 54.27
N ALA A 45 -12.09 38.04 55.08
CA ALA A 45 -11.38 37.15 56.01
C ALA A 45 -12.36 36.03 56.45
N GLN A 46 -11.77 34.96 56.96
CA GLN A 46 -12.37 33.72 57.47
C GLN A 46 -13.43 33.90 58.58
N LYS A 47 -14.44 33.00 58.62
CA LYS A 47 -15.09 32.54 59.86
C LYS A 47 -15.51 31.06 59.81
N THR A 48 -14.77 30.27 60.59
CA THR A 48 -15.15 29.19 61.54
C THR A 48 -16.43 28.34 61.38
N ARG A 49 -16.20 27.03 61.59
CA ARG A 49 -17.07 25.84 61.65
C ARG A 49 -18.25 25.89 62.65
N SER A 50 -19.35 25.18 62.36
CA SER A 50 -19.95 24.14 63.25
C SER A 50 -21.28 23.54 62.73
N LYS A 51 -21.25 22.22 62.51
CA LYS A 51 -22.26 21.15 62.77
C LYS A 51 -23.69 21.27 62.23
N TRP A 52 -24.05 20.40 61.28
CA TRP A 52 -25.38 19.76 61.19
C TRP A 52 -25.26 18.28 60.81
N LYS A 53 -26.13 17.46 61.41
CA LYS A 53 -26.18 16.01 61.38
C LYS A 53 -26.83 15.48 60.08
N ALA A 54 -26.28 14.34 59.62
CA ALA A 54 -26.91 13.19 58.98
C ALA A 54 -28.21 13.37 58.16
N PHE A 55 -28.11 13.12 56.85
CA PHE A 55 -29.05 12.27 56.10
C PHE A 55 -28.21 11.40 55.15
N GLN A 56 -28.11 10.10 55.44
CA GLN A 56 -27.57 9.12 54.50
C GLN A 56 -28.68 8.74 53.52
N THR A 57 -28.61 9.29 52.31
CA THR A 57 -29.34 8.75 51.16
C THR A 57 -28.34 7.92 50.38
N VAL A 58 -28.52 6.60 50.40
CA VAL A 58 -27.78 5.67 49.53
C VAL A 58 -28.30 5.89 48.10
N ALA A 59 -27.66 6.80 47.38
CA ALA A 59 -27.76 6.86 45.93
C ALA A 59 -26.72 5.88 45.37
N GLY A 60 -27.17 4.67 45.05
CA GLY A 60 -26.38 3.72 44.27
C GLY A 60 -26.11 4.30 42.90
N SER A 61 -24.93 4.88 42.71
CA SER A 61 -24.43 5.26 41.40
C SER A 61 -24.09 3.98 40.64
N VAL A 62 -25.00 3.51 39.80
CA VAL A 62 -24.67 2.61 38.70
C VAL A 62 -23.82 3.43 37.73
N LEU A 63 -22.49 3.34 37.86
CA LEU A 63 -21.60 3.73 36.78
C LEU A 63 -21.86 2.79 35.61
N LEU A 64 -22.69 3.22 34.66
CA LEU A 64 -22.64 2.71 33.30
C LEU A 64 -21.28 3.11 32.73
N ALA A 65 -20.31 2.21 32.88
CA ALA A 65 -19.11 2.24 32.08
C ALA A 65 -19.53 2.02 30.62
N VAL A 66 -19.81 3.11 29.91
CA VAL A 66 -19.79 3.10 28.45
C VAL A 66 -18.31 2.94 28.10
N GLY A 67 -17.84 1.70 28.11
CA GLY A 67 -16.59 1.34 27.50
C GLY A 67 -16.75 1.68 26.02
N ALA A 68 -16.13 2.78 25.58
CA ALA A 68 -15.80 2.91 24.17
C ALA A 68 -14.93 1.68 23.86
N GLN A 69 -15.53 0.66 23.24
CA GLN A 69 -14.74 -0.35 22.57
C GLN A 69 -13.90 0.43 21.57
N ALA A 70 -12.59 0.53 21.83
CA ALA A 70 -11.66 0.97 20.80
C ALA A 70 -11.92 0.02 19.64
N THR A 71 -12.52 0.55 18.58
CA THR A 71 -12.78 -0.22 17.37
C THR A 71 -11.43 -0.75 16.92
N ALA A 72 -11.26 -2.08 16.89
CA ALA A 72 -10.12 -2.71 16.26
C ALA A 72 -9.94 -2.08 14.87
N GLY A 73 -8.72 -1.65 14.59
CA GLY A 73 -8.42 -0.78 13.47
C GLY A 73 -6.93 -0.54 13.40
N VAL A 74 -6.47 -0.03 12.26
CA VAL A 74 -5.04 0.02 11.90
C VAL A 74 -4.17 0.89 12.84
N THR A 75 -4.77 1.69 13.74
CA THR A 75 -4.05 2.60 14.66
C THR A 75 -3.52 1.92 15.92
N ASN A 76 -4.23 0.92 16.47
CA ASN A 76 -3.80 0.13 17.63
C ASN A 76 -4.07 -1.37 17.40
N PRO A 77 -3.47 -1.97 16.36
CA PRO A 77 -3.79 -3.34 16.00
C PRO A 77 -3.03 -4.36 16.85
N VAL A 78 -3.60 -5.55 16.97
CA VAL A 78 -2.91 -6.76 17.42
C VAL A 78 -2.19 -7.37 16.22
N ILE A 79 -0.87 -7.36 16.24
CA ILE A 79 -0.06 -8.09 15.26
C ILE A 79 -0.08 -9.57 15.61
N GLY A 80 -0.66 -10.36 14.72
CA GLY A 80 -0.82 -11.80 14.90
C GLY A 80 0.33 -12.60 14.27
N GLN A 81 -0.01 -13.79 13.80
CA GLN A 81 0.97 -14.74 13.27
C GLN A 81 1.67 -14.20 12.01
N LEU A 82 2.96 -14.55 11.85
CA LEU A 82 3.67 -14.45 10.56
C LEU A 82 3.03 -15.40 9.54
N LEU A 83 2.47 -14.85 8.47
CA LEU A 83 1.81 -15.59 7.40
C LEU A 83 2.78 -16.03 6.31
N TRP A 84 3.75 -15.16 5.99
CA TRP A 84 4.74 -15.40 4.96
C TRP A 84 5.95 -14.47 5.13
N SER A 85 7.12 -14.93 4.71
CA SER A 85 8.34 -14.13 4.69
C SER A 85 9.28 -14.52 3.55
N GLU A 86 10.06 -13.54 3.10
CA GLU A 86 11.30 -13.72 2.36
C GLU A 86 12.42 -13.02 3.14
N GLU A 87 13.43 -13.79 3.53
CA GLU A 87 14.53 -13.34 4.40
C GLU A 87 15.83 -13.15 3.61
N PHE A 88 15.83 -13.41 2.30
CA PHE A 88 16.98 -13.24 1.39
C PHE A 88 18.28 -13.87 1.92
N ASN A 89 18.18 -14.99 2.64
CA ASN A 89 19.32 -15.73 3.19
C ASN A 89 19.77 -16.90 2.29
N GLY A 90 19.17 -17.05 1.10
CA GLY A 90 19.57 -18.07 0.12
C GLY A 90 20.92 -17.79 -0.54
N THR A 91 21.38 -18.68 -1.42
CA THR A 91 22.58 -18.47 -2.25
C THR A 91 22.30 -17.61 -3.48
N GLY A 92 21.03 -17.35 -3.78
CA GLY A 92 20.58 -16.51 -4.90
C GLY A 92 19.09 -16.23 -4.79
N LEU A 93 18.57 -15.42 -5.71
CA LEU A 93 17.15 -15.07 -5.75
C LEU A 93 16.29 -16.33 -5.95
N ASN A 94 15.30 -16.55 -5.07
CA ASN A 94 14.36 -17.65 -5.22
C ASN A 94 13.40 -17.39 -6.39
N THR A 95 13.69 -17.97 -7.55
CA THR A 95 12.89 -17.76 -8.76
C THR A 95 11.49 -18.39 -8.72
N ALA A 96 11.19 -19.25 -7.75
CA ALA A 96 9.83 -19.73 -7.51
C ALA A 96 8.94 -18.66 -6.86
N ILE A 97 9.54 -17.66 -6.21
CA ILE A 97 8.86 -16.54 -5.53
C ILE A 97 8.95 -15.26 -6.38
N TRP A 98 10.14 -14.97 -6.91
CA TRP A 98 10.43 -13.71 -7.58
C TRP A 98 10.67 -13.88 -9.08
N SER A 99 10.11 -12.99 -9.87
CA SER A 99 10.39 -12.82 -11.29
C SER A 99 11.25 -11.58 -11.46
N ALA A 100 12.39 -11.68 -12.16
CA ALA A 100 13.18 -10.51 -12.52
C ALA A 100 12.68 -9.92 -13.85
N SER A 101 12.49 -8.62 -13.89
CA SER A 101 12.23 -7.89 -15.13
C SER A 101 13.51 -7.82 -15.98
N ASP A 102 13.33 -7.93 -17.30
CA ASP A 102 14.38 -7.73 -18.28
C ASP A 102 13.87 -6.78 -19.37
N GLY A 103 14.50 -5.62 -19.51
CA GLY A 103 14.09 -4.58 -20.45
C GLY A 103 13.83 -3.20 -19.84
N ASN A 104 13.36 -2.29 -20.68
CA ASN A 104 13.04 -0.89 -20.33
C ASN A 104 11.52 -0.60 -20.45
N GLY A 105 10.70 -1.65 -20.52
CA GLY A 105 9.25 -1.60 -20.62
C GLY A 105 8.70 -1.57 -22.05
N CYS A 106 9.51 -1.26 -23.07
CA CYS A 106 9.06 -1.26 -24.46
C CYS A 106 8.56 -2.63 -24.95
N GLN A 107 9.13 -3.71 -24.41
CA GLN A 107 8.75 -5.09 -24.73
C GLN A 107 7.32 -5.45 -24.30
N ILE A 108 6.71 -4.66 -23.41
CA ILE A 108 5.31 -4.77 -22.99
C ILE A 108 4.47 -3.56 -23.45
N GLY A 109 4.97 -2.77 -24.41
CA GLY A 109 4.29 -1.57 -24.90
C GLY A 109 4.29 -0.38 -23.92
N LEU A 110 5.11 -0.43 -22.87
CA LEU A 110 5.18 0.58 -21.82
C LEU A 110 6.61 1.10 -21.66
N CYS A 111 7.16 1.68 -22.73
CA CYS A 111 8.52 2.22 -22.74
C CYS A 111 8.79 3.19 -21.57
N GLY A 112 9.97 3.07 -20.94
CA GLY A 112 10.31 3.81 -19.73
C GLY A 112 9.41 3.48 -18.55
N TYR A 113 8.76 2.30 -18.57
CA TYR A 113 7.76 1.82 -17.62
C TYR A 113 6.62 2.83 -17.34
N GLY A 114 6.30 3.69 -18.31
CA GLY A 114 5.26 4.71 -18.19
C GLY A 114 5.73 5.99 -17.50
N ASN A 115 6.94 5.98 -16.92
CA ASN A 115 7.48 7.06 -16.12
C ASN A 115 8.74 7.70 -16.73
N ALA A 116 9.02 7.46 -18.01
CA ALA A 116 10.25 7.91 -18.69
C ALA A 116 11.54 7.47 -17.97
N GLU A 117 11.51 6.29 -17.35
CA GLU A 117 12.66 5.69 -16.68
C GLU A 117 13.84 5.44 -17.65
N LEU A 118 15.08 5.66 -17.19
CA LEU A 118 16.29 5.69 -18.04
C LEU A 118 17.07 4.38 -18.06
N GLN A 119 16.81 3.47 -17.12
CA GLN A 119 17.51 2.20 -16.99
C GLN A 119 16.92 1.09 -17.86
N TYR A 120 17.76 0.11 -18.15
CA TYR A 120 17.35 -1.24 -18.56
C TYR A 120 17.37 -2.13 -17.31
N TYR A 121 16.24 -2.70 -16.91
CA TYR A 121 16.23 -3.70 -15.84
C TYR A 121 16.84 -5.01 -16.33
N SER A 122 17.65 -5.65 -15.49
CA SER A 122 18.25 -6.96 -15.79
C SER A 122 18.47 -7.78 -14.52
N ARG A 123 18.42 -9.11 -14.64
CA ARG A 123 18.79 -10.04 -13.56
C ARG A 123 20.25 -9.88 -13.11
N ASN A 124 21.13 -9.40 -13.97
CA ASN A 124 22.56 -9.20 -13.66
C ASN A 124 22.84 -8.06 -12.66
N ASN A 125 21.80 -7.33 -12.28
CA ASN A 125 21.81 -6.29 -11.26
C ASN A 125 21.24 -6.77 -9.92
N LEU A 126 20.93 -8.07 -9.80
CA LEU A 126 20.36 -8.69 -8.61
C LEU A 126 21.35 -9.71 -8.04
N SER A 127 21.58 -9.66 -6.72
CA SER A 127 22.38 -10.65 -6.02
C SER A 127 21.96 -10.78 -4.56
N ILE A 128 22.28 -11.90 -3.92
CA ILE A 128 22.14 -12.05 -2.47
C ILE A 128 23.54 -11.98 -1.84
N VAL A 129 23.79 -10.94 -1.04
CA VAL A 129 25.14 -10.61 -0.56
C VAL A 129 25.15 -10.31 0.94
N ASN A 130 26.33 -10.40 1.55
CA ASN A 130 26.56 -9.80 2.87
C ASN A 130 26.54 -8.28 2.73
N VAL A 131 25.83 -7.60 3.62
CA VAL A 131 25.70 -6.13 3.58
C VAL A 131 27.01 -5.49 4.08
N PRO A 132 27.62 -4.56 3.32
CA PRO A 132 28.96 -4.05 3.65
C PRO A 132 29.01 -3.14 4.89
N PHE A 133 27.88 -2.62 5.35
CA PHE A 133 27.77 -1.71 6.49
C PHE A 133 27.00 -2.30 7.68
N GLU A 134 26.54 -3.56 7.59
CA GLU A 134 25.83 -4.23 8.68
C GLU A 134 26.28 -5.69 8.77
N SER A 135 27.26 -5.96 9.64
CA SER A 135 27.82 -7.31 9.82
C SER A 135 26.77 -8.30 10.28
N GLY A 136 26.76 -9.49 9.68
CA GLY A 136 25.80 -10.56 9.99
C GLY A 136 24.49 -10.47 9.19
N THR A 137 24.27 -9.38 8.44
CA THR A 137 23.09 -9.23 7.58
C THR A 137 23.39 -9.67 6.15
N ARG A 138 22.51 -10.52 5.62
CA ARG A 138 22.46 -10.87 4.20
C ARG A 138 21.18 -10.34 3.61
N ALA A 139 21.25 -9.82 2.40
CA ALA A 139 20.14 -9.11 1.79
C ALA A 139 20.13 -9.33 0.27
N LEU A 140 18.96 -9.11 -0.33
CA LEU A 140 18.86 -8.84 -1.75
C LEU A 140 19.50 -7.48 -2.03
N ALA A 141 20.54 -7.47 -2.85
CA ALA A 141 21.12 -6.28 -3.45
C ALA A 141 20.51 -6.04 -4.84
N ILE A 142 19.93 -4.86 -5.02
CA ILE A 142 19.47 -4.32 -6.30
C ILE A 142 20.41 -3.16 -6.66
N GLU A 143 21.31 -3.37 -7.61
CA GLU A 143 22.38 -2.42 -7.95
C GLU A 143 22.10 -1.68 -9.26
N ALA A 144 21.91 -0.37 -9.17
CA ALA A 144 21.92 0.50 -10.33
C ALA A 144 23.36 0.80 -10.76
N ARG A 145 23.64 0.76 -12.06
CA ARG A 145 24.96 1.03 -12.64
C ARG A 145 24.84 2.01 -13.80
N ARG A 146 25.84 2.87 -13.97
CA ARG A 146 26.05 3.62 -15.22
C ARG A 146 26.72 2.71 -16.25
N GLN A 147 25.92 1.79 -16.78
CA GLN A 147 26.32 0.77 -17.74
C GLN A 147 25.36 0.82 -18.92
N ARG A 148 25.89 0.89 -20.14
CA ARG A 148 25.07 0.88 -21.35
C ARG A 148 24.47 -0.52 -21.58
N ALA A 149 23.18 -0.55 -21.87
CA ALA A 149 22.46 -1.73 -22.33
C ALA A 149 21.51 -1.30 -23.47
N GLY A 150 21.87 -1.63 -24.71
CA GLY A 150 21.21 -1.07 -25.88
C GLY A 150 21.30 0.46 -25.90
N SER A 151 20.15 1.14 -26.01
CA SER A 151 20.06 2.61 -25.99
C SER A 151 20.03 3.21 -24.57
N ASN A 152 19.81 2.40 -23.53
CA ASN A 152 19.75 2.86 -22.15
C ASN A 152 21.16 3.12 -21.59
N ALA A 153 21.32 4.23 -20.85
CA ALA A 153 22.60 4.62 -20.25
C ALA A 153 22.89 3.94 -18.90
N PHE A 154 21.88 3.27 -18.34
CA PHE A 154 21.94 2.65 -17.02
C PHE A 154 21.35 1.24 -17.08
N THR A 155 21.81 0.40 -16.15
CA THR A 155 21.18 -0.88 -15.83
C THR A 155 20.76 -0.88 -14.37
N SER A 156 19.69 -1.59 -14.01
CA SER A 156 19.30 -1.79 -12.61
C SER A 156 18.48 -3.09 -12.45
N GLY A 157 17.92 -3.34 -11.27
CA GLY A 157 17.05 -4.48 -11.03
C GLY A 157 15.62 -4.10 -10.66
N LYS A 158 14.68 -4.94 -11.08
CA LYS A 158 13.27 -4.93 -10.68
C LYS A 158 12.81 -6.38 -10.55
N ILE A 159 12.18 -6.70 -9.43
CA ILE A 159 11.56 -8.00 -9.19
C ILE A 159 10.11 -7.87 -8.75
N ASP A 160 9.31 -8.88 -9.05
CA ASP A 160 7.93 -8.97 -8.62
C ASP A 160 7.51 -10.40 -8.25
N THR A 161 6.41 -10.54 -7.52
CA THR A 161 5.80 -11.82 -7.17
C THR A 161 4.54 -12.14 -7.97
N LYS A 162 4.34 -11.53 -9.15
CA LYS A 162 3.13 -11.71 -9.96
C LYS A 162 2.95 -13.18 -10.31
N GLY A 163 1.77 -13.73 -10.00
CA GLY A 163 1.44 -15.15 -10.20
C GLY A 163 2.20 -16.11 -9.28
N LYS A 164 2.87 -15.60 -8.23
CA LYS A 164 3.71 -16.39 -7.32
C LYS A 164 3.40 -16.14 -5.85
N VAL A 165 3.36 -14.91 -5.39
CA VAL A 165 2.95 -14.54 -4.02
C VAL A 165 1.99 -13.38 -4.10
N GLN A 166 0.85 -13.52 -3.44
CA GLN A 166 -0.20 -12.52 -3.38
C GLN A 166 -0.60 -12.30 -1.93
N VAL A 167 -0.81 -11.05 -1.54
CA VAL A 167 -1.16 -10.62 -0.19
C VAL A 167 -2.50 -9.91 -0.24
N LYS A 168 -3.39 -10.24 0.70
CA LYS A 168 -4.63 -9.48 0.93
C LYS A 168 -4.75 -9.19 2.42
N TYR A 169 -4.76 -7.90 2.76
CA TYR A 169 -4.81 -7.41 4.14
C TYR A 169 -3.64 -7.89 5.00
N GLY A 170 -3.66 -7.54 6.28
CA GLY A 170 -2.62 -7.86 7.23
C GLY A 170 -1.65 -6.69 7.43
N MET A 171 -0.48 -7.01 7.98
CA MET A 171 0.63 -6.07 8.09
C MET A 171 1.78 -6.53 7.20
N VAL A 172 2.13 -5.74 6.20
CA VAL A 172 3.28 -5.97 5.32
C VAL A 172 4.44 -5.13 5.84
N GLU A 173 5.56 -5.77 6.13
CA GLU A 173 6.78 -5.16 6.65
C GLU A 173 7.94 -5.37 5.67
N VAL A 174 8.63 -4.30 5.32
CA VAL A 174 9.84 -4.34 4.48
C VAL A 174 10.98 -3.67 5.24
N ARG A 175 12.05 -4.42 5.54
CA ARG A 175 13.29 -3.83 6.07
C ARG A 175 14.28 -3.67 4.93
N MET A 176 14.61 -2.42 4.62
CA MET A 176 15.48 -2.09 3.50
C MET A 176 16.35 -0.86 3.77
N SER A 177 17.41 -0.74 2.98
CA SER A 177 18.27 0.43 2.94
C SER A 177 18.37 0.95 1.51
N THR A 178 18.57 2.26 1.37
CA THR A 178 18.72 2.91 0.08
C THR A 178 20.14 3.44 -0.11
N PRO A 179 20.64 3.49 -1.36
CA PRO A 179 21.87 4.23 -1.64
C PRO A 179 21.63 5.73 -1.50
N ALA A 180 22.68 6.54 -1.61
CA ALA A 180 22.51 7.98 -1.76
C ALA A 180 21.71 8.23 -3.04
N VAL A 181 20.48 8.70 -2.90
CA VAL A 181 19.54 8.79 -4.03
C VAL A 181 19.80 10.01 -4.89
N GLU A 182 20.29 11.10 -4.26
CA GLU A 182 20.55 12.42 -4.87
C GLU A 182 19.55 12.75 -6.00
N THR A 183 20.00 13.32 -7.10
CA THR A 183 19.18 13.42 -8.31
C THR A 183 19.34 12.14 -9.12
N GLY A 184 18.23 11.40 -9.23
CA GLY A 184 18.02 10.41 -10.28
C GLY A 184 18.02 8.95 -9.86
N LEU A 185 18.20 8.58 -8.59
CA LEU A 185 17.83 7.23 -8.15
C LEU A 185 16.46 7.22 -7.49
N TRP A 186 15.68 6.19 -7.78
CA TRP A 186 14.31 6.02 -7.29
C TRP A 186 14.10 4.57 -6.80
N PRO A 187 14.47 4.27 -5.54
CA PRO A 187 14.13 3.00 -4.91
C PRO A 187 12.63 2.96 -4.55
N ALA A 188 12.01 1.79 -4.73
CA ALA A 188 10.62 1.56 -4.40
C ALA A 188 10.38 0.16 -3.82
N ALA A 189 9.53 0.10 -2.79
CA ALA A 189 8.87 -1.12 -2.32
C ALA A 189 7.36 -0.90 -2.36
N TRP A 190 6.68 -1.67 -3.19
CA TRP A 190 5.32 -1.37 -3.63
C TRP A 190 4.58 -2.63 -4.04
N MET A 191 3.29 -2.46 -4.35
CA MET A 191 2.38 -3.55 -4.64
C MET A 191 1.42 -3.16 -5.76
N LEU A 192 1.05 -4.13 -6.60
CA LEU A 192 0.01 -3.97 -7.62
C LEU A 192 -1.07 -5.02 -7.44
N GLY A 193 -2.33 -4.66 -7.71
CA GLY A 193 -3.42 -5.62 -7.59
C GLY A 193 -3.36 -6.69 -8.68
N VAL A 194 -3.85 -7.89 -8.33
CA VAL A 194 -3.79 -9.09 -9.20
C VAL A 194 -4.89 -9.10 -10.27
N SER A 195 -5.85 -8.17 -10.19
CA SER A 195 -6.91 -7.98 -11.17
C SER A 195 -6.35 -7.83 -12.58
N SER A 196 -6.99 -8.44 -13.57
CA SER A 196 -6.63 -8.30 -14.98
C SER A 196 -7.05 -6.97 -15.60
N GLN A 197 -7.73 -6.10 -14.83
CA GLN A 197 -8.08 -4.77 -15.29
C GLN A 197 -6.83 -3.91 -15.49
N THR A 198 -6.86 -3.04 -16.49
CA THR A 198 -5.76 -2.10 -16.76
C THR A 198 -5.59 -1.13 -15.59
N TRP A 199 -4.34 -0.84 -15.24
CA TRP A 199 -4.02 0.25 -14.32
C TRP A 199 -4.71 1.56 -14.74
N PRO A 200 -5.26 2.34 -13.79
CA PRO A 200 -5.18 2.20 -12.32
C PRO A 200 -6.31 1.37 -11.70
N ARG A 201 -7.14 0.67 -12.49
CA ARG A 201 -8.29 -0.09 -11.98
C ARG A 201 -7.91 -1.35 -11.20
N ASN A 202 -6.71 -1.88 -11.40
CA ASN A 202 -6.18 -2.96 -10.58
C ASN A 202 -5.59 -2.46 -9.25
N GLY A 203 -5.39 -1.15 -9.07
CA GLY A 203 -4.87 -0.57 -7.84
C GLY A 203 -3.36 -0.72 -7.67
N GLU A 204 -2.77 0.26 -6.98
CA GLU A 204 -1.35 0.36 -6.65
C GLU A 204 -1.19 0.85 -5.21
N ILE A 205 -0.27 0.23 -4.47
CA ILE A 205 0.07 0.60 -3.10
C ILE A 205 1.58 0.73 -2.98
N ASP A 206 2.04 1.96 -2.83
CA ASP A 206 3.46 2.29 -2.67
C ASP A 206 3.74 2.40 -1.17
N ILE A 207 4.34 1.36 -0.61
CA ILE A 207 4.70 1.33 0.83
C ILE A 207 5.82 2.34 1.09
N MET A 208 6.75 2.45 0.14
CA MET A 208 7.92 3.28 0.26
C MET A 208 8.47 3.67 -1.12
N GLU A 209 8.69 4.96 -1.32
CA GLU A 209 9.44 5.52 -2.45
C GLU A 209 10.39 6.65 -2.01
N MET A 210 11.57 6.74 -2.61
CA MET A 210 12.52 7.86 -2.38
C MET A 210 13.10 8.38 -3.70
N GLY A 211 13.72 9.57 -3.67
CA GLY A 211 14.28 10.22 -4.87
C GLY A 211 13.40 11.32 -5.48
N HIS A 212 12.31 11.66 -4.80
CA HIS A 212 11.32 12.66 -5.20
C HIS A 212 11.97 13.98 -5.67
N LYS A 213 11.42 14.53 -6.77
CA LYS A 213 11.70 15.88 -7.25
C LYS A 213 11.73 16.92 -6.13
N ALA A 214 12.58 17.93 -6.29
CA ALA A 214 12.67 19.05 -5.36
C ALA A 214 11.32 19.73 -5.11
N GLU A 215 10.48 19.85 -6.14
CA GLU A 215 9.13 20.43 -6.05
C GLU A 215 8.24 19.69 -5.03
N VAL A 216 8.22 18.36 -5.06
CA VAL A 216 7.42 17.56 -4.12
C VAL A 216 7.95 17.71 -2.69
N ARG A 217 9.29 17.74 -2.53
CA ARG A 217 9.93 17.92 -1.22
C ARG A 217 9.71 19.31 -0.63
N ALA A 218 9.40 20.32 -1.45
CA ALA A 218 9.20 21.70 -0.97
C ALA A 218 8.07 21.80 0.07
N ALA A 219 7.00 21.02 -0.09
CA ALA A 219 5.88 20.94 0.86
C ALA A 219 6.31 20.45 2.27
N ALA A 220 7.45 19.78 2.37
CA ALA A 220 8.04 19.28 3.60
C ALA A 220 9.19 20.15 4.14
N GLY A 221 9.35 21.38 3.65
CA GLY A 221 10.45 22.27 4.03
C GLY A 221 11.75 22.03 3.24
N SER A 222 11.66 21.44 2.04
CA SER A 222 12.80 21.17 1.15
C SER A 222 13.93 20.32 1.76
N PRO A 223 13.64 19.24 2.52
CA PRO A 223 14.68 18.35 3.04
C PRO A 223 15.45 17.69 1.89
N SER A 224 16.69 17.26 2.09
CA SER A 224 17.44 16.49 1.08
C SER A 224 16.64 15.27 0.58
N ALA A 225 16.86 14.86 -0.67
CA ALA A 225 16.25 13.64 -1.24
C ALA A 225 16.60 12.39 -0.40
N ASN A 226 17.77 12.38 0.25
CA ASN A 226 18.19 11.31 1.16
C ASN A 226 17.46 11.29 2.52
N ASN A 227 16.71 12.35 2.84
CA ASN A 227 15.97 12.48 4.10
C ASN A 227 14.46 12.33 3.90
N PHE A 228 13.99 12.27 2.65
CA PHE A 228 12.57 12.29 2.32
C PHE A 228 12.12 10.97 1.72
N VAL A 229 11.11 10.37 2.33
CA VAL A 229 10.47 9.14 1.85
C VAL A 229 8.96 9.34 1.78
N GLY A 230 8.36 8.89 0.69
CA GLY A 230 6.93 8.98 0.41
C GLY A 230 6.29 7.59 0.38
N SER A 231 4.97 7.58 0.52
CA SER A 231 4.09 6.43 0.33
C SER A 231 2.87 6.89 -0.45
N ASN A 232 2.20 6.02 -1.19
CA ASN A 232 1.11 6.45 -2.06
C ASN A 232 0.12 5.32 -2.29
N VAL A 233 -1.11 5.67 -2.60
CA VAL A 233 -2.14 4.73 -3.04
C VAL A 233 -2.75 5.28 -4.30
N ILE A 234 -2.74 4.49 -5.38
CA ILE A 234 -3.30 4.89 -6.66
C ILE A 234 -4.44 3.95 -7.03
N THR A 235 -5.60 4.53 -7.29
CA THR A 235 -6.78 3.79 -7.75
C THR A 235 -7.49 4.55 -8.86
N TYR A 236 -8.30 3.84 -9.64
CA TYR A 236 -9.25 4.48 -10.53
C TYR A 236 -10.33 5.22 -9.74
N GLN A 237 -10.60 6.47 -10.10
CA GLN A 237 -11.76 7.23 -9.62
C GLN A 237 -12.37 8.03 -10.78
N ASP A 238 -13.69 7.98 -10.95
CA ASP A 238 -14.36 8.73 -12.03
C ASP A 238 -14.09 10.24 -11.93
N ALA A 239 -14.00 10.76 -10.70
CA ALA A 239 -13.70 12.17 -10.45
C ALA A 239 -12.27 12.57 -10.87
N ALA A 240 -11.35 11.62 -11.04
CA ALA A 240 -9.99 11.88 -11.50
C ALA A 240 -9.88 11.85 -13.05
N CYS A 241 -10.94 11.47 -13.77
CA CYS A 241 -11.00 11.53 -15.22
C CYS A 241 -11.13 12.98 -15.71
N VAL A 242 -10.00 13.66 -15.84
CA VAL A 242 -9.93 15.06 -16.30
C VAL A 242 -8.92 15.18 -17.46
N PRO A 243 -9.01 16.22 -18.31
CA PRO A 243 -8.02 16.46 -19.36
C PRO A 243 -6.60 16.50 -18.77
N GLY A 244 -5.67 15.71 -19.32
CA GLY A 244 -4.31 15.53 -18.81
C GLY A 244 -4.16 14.42 -17.77
N ASN A 245 -5.25 13.76 -17.36
CA ASN A 245 -5.25 12.53 -16.58
C ASN A 245 -6.26 11.52 -17.16
N GLU A 246 -6.04 11.13 -18.41
CA GLU A 246 -6.92 10.21 -19.15
C GLU A 246 -6.95 8.81 -18.54
N SER A 247 -5.97 8.46 -17.71
CA SER A 247 -5.94 7.22 -16.94
C SER A 247 -6.97 7.19 -15.79
N CYS A 248 -7.46 8.36 -15.38
CA CYS A 248 -8.30 8.54 -14.19
C CYS A 248 -7.64 8.05 -12.90
N ALA A 249 -6.30 8.09 -12.84
CA ALA A 249 -5.54 7.73 -11.64
C ALA A 249 -5.74 8.80 -10.56
N ALA A 250 -6.38 8.42 -9.47
CA ALA A 250 -6.41 9.20 -8.25
C ALA A 250 -5.29 8.72 -7.34
N SER A 251 -4.35 9.62 -7.04
CA SER A 251 -3.23 9.38 -6.13
C SER A 251 -3.41 10.17 -4.84
N THR A 252 -3.18 9.51 -3.70
CA THR A 252 -3.28 10.14 -2.37
C THR A 252 -2.20 11.19 -2.14
N ALA A 253 -1.07 11.12 -2.85
CA ALA A 253 0.00 12.12 -2.82
C ALA A 253 -0.46 13.54 -3.19
N TRP A 254 -1.56 13.69 -3.93
CA TRP A 254 -2.14 14.98 -4.30
C TRP A 254 -3.17 15.51 -3.29
N GLN A 255 -3.56 14.69 -2.31
CA GLN A 255 -4.71 14.95 -1.44
C GLN A 255 -4.32 15.19 0.01
N THR A 256 -3.20 14.62 0.45
CA THR A 256 -2.81 14.59 1.86
C THR A 256 -1.31 14.45 2.02
N ARG A 257 -0.79 14.79 3.20
CA ARG A 257 0.58 14.53 3.59
C ARG A 257 0.81 13.02 3.59
N ASN A 258 1.79 12.55 2.81
CA ASN A 258 2.04 11.13 2.57
C ASN A 258 3.53 10.74 2.73
N TRP A 259 4.27 11.48 3.53
CA TRP A 259 5.73 11.38 3.63
C TRP A 259 6.26 11.27 5.06
N TYR A 260 7.53 10.89 5.19
CA TYR A 260 8.32 11.03 6.40
C TYR A 260 9.61 11.78 6.08
N VAL A 261 9.99 12.71 6.96
CA VAL A 261 11.27 13.43 6.89
C VAL A 261 12.17 12.97 8.02
N ALA A 262 13.24 12.28 7.67
CA ALA A 262 14.25 11.82 8.61
C ALA A 262 15.15 12.99 9.04
N THR A 263 15.53 13.00 10.32
CA THR A 263 16.47 14.01 10.86
C THR A 263 17.90 13.77 10.39
N THR A 264 18.25 12.51 10.10
CA THR A 264 19.52 12.11 9.49
C THR A 264 19.26 11.42 8.15
N PRO A 265 20.17 11.53 7.16
CA PRO A 265 20.03 10.84 5.89
C PRO A 265 19.79 9.33 6.07
N LEU A 266 18.92 8.75 5.25
CA LEU A 266 18.56 7.32 5.26
C LEU A 266 19.55 6.45 4.45
N VAL A 267 20.65 7.05 3.99
CA VAL A 267 21.64 6.42 3.12
C VAL A 267 22.37 5.28 3.83
N ASN A 268 22.43 4.11 3.19
CA ASN A 268 23.21 2.94 3.62
C ASN A 268 22.97 2.54 5.08
N ARG A 269 21.73 2.61 5.54
CA ARG A 269 21.29 2.07 6.82
C ARG A 269 19.90 1.48 6.67
N PHE A 270 19.62 0.43 7.42
CA PHE A 270 18.32 -0.21 7.35
C PHE A 270 17.25 0.57 8.10
N VAL A 271 16.09 0.66 7.46
CA VAL A 271 14.86 1.27 7.95
C VAL A 271 13.73 0.29 7.65
N THR A 272 12.74 0.24 8.54
CA THR A 272 11.59 -0.65 8.37
C THR A 272 10.38 0.17 7.94
N TYR A 273 9.72 -0.26 6.88
CA TYR A 273 8.51 0.34 6.33
C TYR A 273 7.35 -0.63 6.52
N ARG A 274 6.21 -0.14 7.01
CA ARG A 274 5.04 -0.99 7.25
C ARG A 274 3.80 -0.43 6.58
N LEU A 275 3.01 -1.36 6.04
CA LEU A 275 1.63 -1.17 5.64
C LEU A 275 0.75 -2.00 6.56
N TYR A 276 -0.15 -1.34 7.28
CA TYR A 276 -1.26 -1.98 7.99
C TYR A 276 -2.50 -1.81 7.13
N TRP A 277 -3.15 -2.91 6.75
CA TRP A 277 -4.22 -2.88 5.77
C TRP A 277 -5.31 -3.88 6.11
N ASP A 278 -6.55 -3.40 6.16
CA ASP A 278 -7.74 -4.24 6.21
C ASP A 278 -8.78 -3.80 5.16
N GLU A 279 -9.98 -4.35 5.21
CA GLU A 279 -11.04 -4.04 4.24
C GLU A 279 -11.55 -2.59 4.28
N SER A 280 -11.21 -1.85 5.33
CA SER A 280 -11.77 -0.53 5.64
C SER A 280 -10.72 0.59 5.68
N GLN A 281 -9.51 0.28 6.14
CA GLN A 281 -8.47 1.27 6.39
C GLN A 281 -7.07 0.80 6.02
N MET A 282 -6.20 1.78 5.77
CA MET A 282 -4.77 1.59 5.54
C MET A 282 -3.97 2.59 6.37
N ARG A 283 -2.84 2.15 6.93
CA ARG A 283 -1.89 3.00 7.64
C ARG A 283 -0.47 2.66 7.19
N PHE A 284 0.32 3.70 6.94
CA PHE A 284 1.69 3.59 6.47
C PHE A 284 2.62 4.19 7.50
N THR A 285 3.66 3.46 7.87
CA THR A 285 4.63 3.90 8.86
C THR A 285 6.06 3.66 8.45
N VAL A 286 6.95 4.46 9.01
CA VAL A 286 8.39 4.26 9.01
C VAL A 286 8.83 4.00 10.44
N THR A 287 9.53 2.90 10.68
CA THR A 287 10.26 2.66 11.92
C THR A 287 11.73 3.03 11.69
N ASP A 288 12.11 4.21 12.19
CA ASP A 288 13.46 4.75 12.12
C ASP A 288 14.04 4.84 13.53
N ASN A 289 15.21 4.23 13.76
CA ASN A 289 15.88 4.13 15.06
C ASN A 289 14.97 3.58 16.17
N GLY A 290 14.17 2.55 15.83
CA GLY A 290 13.24 1.89 16.75
C GLY A 290 11.99 2.70 17.08
N VAL A 291 11.80 3.88 16.48
CA VAL A 291 10.60 4.70 16.66
C VAL A 291 9.74 4.63 15.41
N GLU A 292 8.54 4.12 15.57
CA GLU A 292 7.53 4.07 14.51
C GLU A 292 6.81 5.42 14.35
N ARG A 293 6.66 5.88 13.12
CA ARG A 293 6.07 7.18 12.77
C ARG A 293 5.15 7.05 11.57
N ASP A 294 4.01 7.72 11.62
CA ASP A 294 3.04 7.72 10.53
C ASP A 294 3.49 8.61 9.37
N MET A 295 3.31 8.11 8.14
CA MET A 295 3.55 8.88 6.92
C MET A 295 2.37 9.77 6.54
N TYR A 296 1.16 9.38 6.96
CA TYR A 296 -0.08 10.15 6.85
C TYR A 296 -0.50 10.74 8.19
N ASP A 297 -1.30 11.79 8.17
CA ASP A 297 -1.85 12.41 9.39
C ASP A 297 -2.93 11.55 10.07
N ALA A 298 -3.58 10.69 9.30
CA ALA A 298 -4.55 9.71 9.76
C ALA A 298 -4.55 8.50 8.81
N PRO A 299 -5.07 7.33 9.24
CA PRO A 299 -5.33 6.22 8.34
C PRO A 299 -6.17 6.62 7.13
N LEU A 300 -5.82 6.06 5.98
CA LEU A 300 -6.59 6.20 4.75
C LEU A 300 -7.78 5.26 4.77
N ALA A 301 -8.91 5.70 4.24
CA ALA A 301 -10.05 4.83 3.99
C ALA A 301 -9.83 3.98 2.72
N VAL A 302 -10.23 2.72 2.76
CA VAL A 302 -10.33 1.86 1.58
C VAL A 302 -11.54 2.30 0.76
N ASN A 303 -11.29 3.04 -0.32
CA ASN A 303 -12.31 3.71 -1.14
C ASN A 303 -12.45 3.11 -2.55
N SER A 304 -11.88 1.93 -2.78
CA SER A 304 -11.91 1.25 -4.08
C SER A 304 -11.99 -0.26 -3.88
N SER A 305 -12.78 -0.93 -4.73
CA SER A 305 -12.83 -2.39 -4.75
C SER A 305 -11.50 -3.03 -5.15
N ALA A 306 -10.63 -2.29 -5.86
CA ALA A 306 -9.28 -2.72 -6.16
C ALA A 306 -8.48 -2.99 -4.87
N LEU A 307 -8.61 -2.11 -3.86
CA LEU A 307 -7.97 -2.21 -2.54
C LEU A 307 -8.63 -3.25 -1.61
N GLN A 308 -9.66 -3.95 -2.09
CA GLN A 308 -10.25 -5.11 -1.40
C GLN A 308 -9.87 -6.43 -2.09
N ALA A 309 -9.07 -6.36 -3.15
CA ALA A 309 -8.53 -7.50 -3.87
C ALA A 309 -7.09 -7.83 -3.39
N PRO A 310 -6.56 -9.02 -3.70
CA PRO A 310 -5.16 -9.36 -3.46
C PRO A 310 -4.18 -8.55 -4.33
N PHE A 311 -2.98 -8.34 -3.81
CA PHE A 311 -1.88 -7.62 -4.46
C PHE A 311 -0.62 -8.49 -4.50
N TYR A 312 0.23 -8.30 -5.51
CA TYR A 312 1.57 -8.89 -5.56
C TYR A 312 2.63 -7.82 -5.25
N LEU A 313 3.77 -8.25 -4.74
CA LEU A 313 4.86 -7.40 -4.29
C LEU A 313 5.80 -7.04 -5.44
N LEU A 314 6.37 -5.83 -5.41
CA LEU A 314 7.39 -5.35 -6.32
C LEU A 314 8.50 -4.64 -5.55
N LEU A 315 9.74 -4.85 -5.99
CA LEU A 315 10.95 -4.19 -5.47
C LEU A 315 11.80 -3.74 -6.66
N ASN A 316 12.18 -2.47 -6.72
CA ASN A 316 13.09 -1.97 -7.76
C ASN A 316 13.89 -0.75 -7.33
N LEU A 317 14.95 -0.49 -8.10
CA LEU A 317 15.72 0.74 -8.06
C LEU A 317 15.70 1.37 -9.46
N ALA A 318 14.76 2.27 -9.72
CA ALA A 318 14.70 3.01 -10.99
C ALA A 318 15.80 4.08 -11.07
N VAL A 319 16.09 4.53 -12.29
CA VAL A 319 17.02 5.63 -12.58
C VAL A 319 16.34 6.68 -13.46
N GLY A 320 16.28 7.91 -12.98
CA GLY A 320 15.67 9.04 -13.67
C GLY A 320 14.14 8.96 -13.70
N GLY A 321 13.56 9.53 -14.75
CA GLY A 321 12.11 9.51 -14.98
C GLY A 321 11.36 10.65 -14.30
N ASN A 322 10.05 10.69 -14.55
CA ASN A 322 9.13 11.76 -14.16
C ASN A 322 9.01 11.96 -12.64
N PHE A 323 9.42 10.98 -11.85
CA PHE A 323 9.44 11.03 -10.38
C PHE A 323 10.63 11.79 -9.81
N THR A 324 11.73 11.88 -10.57
CA THR A 324 13.00 12.51 -10.15
C THR A 324 13.29 13.78 -10.93
N ASP A 325 14.25 14.60 -10.50
CA ASP A 325 14.71 15.77 -11.26
C ASP A 325 15.59 15.40 -12.49
N ALA A 326 15.71 14.12 -12.85
CA ALA A 326 16.51 13.63 -13.97
C ALA A 326 15.66 13.04 -15.11
N ALA A 327 15.32 13.89 -16.08
CA ALA A 327 14.70 13.47 -17.34
C ALA A 327 15.70 12.88 -18.36
N THR A 328 17.01 13.09 -18.16
CA THR A 328 18.07 12.63 -19.06
C THR A 328 19.26 12.07 -18.28
N ALA A 329 20.06 11.23 -18.93
CA ALA A 329 21.21 10.59 -18.30
C ALA A 329 22.31 11.56 -17.80
N ARG A 330 22.35 12.78 -18.33
CA ARG A 330 23.27 13.85 -17.91
C ARG A 330 22.84 14.51 -16.59
N GLN A 331 21.56 14.42 -16.24
CA GLN A 331 21.01 15.02 -15.02
C GLN A 331 21.12 14.08 -13.80
N VAL A 332 21.42 12.79 -14.00
CA VAL A 332 21.64 11.86 -12.91
C VAL A 332 22.97 12.16 -12.22
N THR A 333 22.90 12.68 -10.99
CA THR A 333 24.05 13.04 -10.14
C THR A 333 24.31 12.02 -9.03
N ALA A 334 23.36 11.12 -8.77
CA ALA A 334 23.51 10.06 -7.80
C ALA A 334 24.79 9.24 -8.02
N PRO A 335 25.54 8.90 -6.96
CA PRO A 335 26.73 8.08 -7.09
C PRO A 335 26.36 6.67 -7.56
N LEU A 336 27.08 6.20 -8.59
CA LEU A 336 26.89 4.88 -9.19
C LEU A 336 28.23 4.11 -9.22
N PRO A 337 28.23 2.79 -8.93
CA PRO A 337 27.06 1.97 -8.63
C PRO A 337 26.39 2.34 -7.29
N GLY A 338 25.06 2.28 -7.29
CA GLY A 338 24.24 2.55 -6.12
C GLY A 338 23.37 1.33 -5.84
N THR A 339 23.38 0.84 -4.60
CA THR A 339 22.73 -0.43 -4.24
C THR A 339 21.67 -0.23 -3.18
N MET A 340 20.45 -0.65 -3.50
CA MET A 340 19.37 -0.85 -2.54
C MET A 340 19.51 -2.26 -1.95
N TYR A 341 19.49 -2.39 -0.62
CA TYR A 341 19.48 -3.68 0.05
C TYR A 341 18.14 -3.93 0.71
N VAL A 342 17.55 -5.11 0.48
CA VAL A 342 16.34 -5.57 1.17
C VAL A 342 16.71 -6.77 2.03
N ASP A 343 16.62 -6.59 3.34
CA ASP A 343 16.93 -7.64 4.32
C ASP A 343 15.80 -8.66 4.37
N TYR A 344 14.56 -8.17 4.51
CA TYR A 344 13.39 -9.05 4.45
C TYR A 344 12.14 -8.34 3.94
N VAL A 345 11.20 -9.16 3.50
CA VAL A 345 9.77 -8.83 3.39
C VAL A 345 9.00 -9.82 4.25
N ARG A 346 8.12 -9.34 5.12
CA ARG A 346 7.30 -10.17 6.00
C ARG A 346 5.85 -9.74 5.95
N VAL A 347 4.94 -10.70 6.08
CA VAL A 347 3.50 -10.46 6.11
C VAL A 347 2.93 -11.13 7.35
N TYR A 348 2.25 -10.34 8.17
CA TYR A 348 1.65 -10.77 9.42
C TYR A 348 0.13 -10.62 9.38
N GLN A 349 -0.56 -11.35 10.25
CA GLN A 349 -1.94 -11.04 10.56
C GLN A 349 -2.06 -9.68 11.27
N LEU A 350 -3.17 -9.01 11.03
CA LEU A 350 -3.58 -7.76 11.63
C LEU A 350 -4.97 -7.93 12.23
N ASP A 351 -5.10 -7.94 13.55
CA ASP A 351 -6.38 -8.21 14.24
C ASP A 351 -7.05 -9.52 13.77
N GLY A 352 -6.23 -10.55 13.51
CA GLY A 352 -6.67 -11.85 12.97
C GLY A 352 -6.99 -11.84 11.47
N LYS A 353 -6.90 -10.70 10.79
CA LYS A 353 -7.08 -10.56 9.34
C LYS A 353 -5.75 -10.69 8.60
N GLY A 354 -5.79 -11.00 7.31
CA GLY A 354 -4.62 -11.14 6.46
C GLY A 354 -4.53 -12.52 5.82
N GLN A 355 -4.19 -12.56 4.53
CA GLN A 355 -4.09 -13.77 3.73
C GLN A 355 -2.89 -13.68 2.78
N VAL A 356 -2.20 -14.80 2.59
CA VAL A 356 -1.13 -14.94 1.60
C VAL A 356 -1.39 -16.16 0.72
N GLY A 357 -1.27 -15.98 -0.59
CA GLY A 357 -1.47 -17.00 -1.60
C GLY A 357 -0.19 -17.28 -2.33
N ILE A 358 0.10 -18.57 -2.57
CA ILE A 358 1.32 -19.03 -3.24
C ILE A 358 0.97 -19.70 -4.58
N GLY A 359 1.62 -19.27 -5.66
CA GLY A 359 1.46 -19.74 -7.04
C GLY A 359 0.38 -19.03 -7.86
N ASN A 360 0.05 -19.63 -9.02
CA ASN A 360 -1.09 -19.28 -9.87
C ASN A 360 -2.43 -19.74 -9.28
N GLN A 361 -2.43 -20.23 -8.05
CA GLN A 361 -3.65 -20.28 -7.26
C GLN A 361 -4.09 -18.82 -7.18
N ALA A 362 -5.22 -18.49 -7.82
CA ALA A 362 -5.94 -17.30 -7.41
C ALA A 362 -5.98 -17.36 -5.89
N MET A 363 -5.81 -16.23 -5.21
CA MET A 363 -6.37 -16.08 -3.86
C MET A 363 -7.91 -16.14 -4.00
N ALA A 364 -8.43 -17.28 -4.48
CA ALA A 364 -9.65 -17.83 -3.98
C ALA A 364 -9.44 -17.85 -2.47
N GLY A 365 -10.45 -17.45 -1.72
CA GLY A 365 -10.36 -17.54 -0.27
C GLY A 365 -10.03 -18.97 0.15
N ILE A 366 -10.02 -19.20 1.44
CA ILE A 366 -9.95 -20.54 2.03
C ILE A 366 -10.93 -21.53 1.35
N ALA A 367 -11.94 -21.04 0.63
CA ALA A 367 -12.83 -21.82 -0.22
C ALA A 367 -12.74 -21.52 -1.74
N SER A 368 -12.93 -22.55 -2.56
CA SER A 368 -12.90 -22.54 -4.02
C SER A 368 -14.00 -23.42 -4.63
N VAL A 369 -14.24 -23.26 -5.93
CA VAL A 369 -15.16 -24.11 -6.70
C VAL A 369 -14.48 -24.62 -7.98
N SER A 370 -14.69 -25.88 -8.33
CA SER A 370 -14.24 -26.50 -9.58
C SER A 370 -15.39 -27.27 -10.23
N GLN A 371 -15.51 -27.22 -11.56
CA GLN A 371 -16.52 -27.98 -12.28
C GLN A 371 -15.92 -29.32 -12.74
N ASP A 372 -16.33 -30.42 -12.12
CA ASP A 372 -15.79 -31.76 -12.42
C ASP A 372 -16.36 -32.32 -13.72
N SER A 373 -17.61 -31.96 -14.05
CA SER A 373 -18.31 -32.40 -15.25
C SER A 373 -19.39 -31.39 -15.67
N ALA A 374 -20.04 -31.63 -16.81
CA ALA A 374 -21.19 -30.83 -17.26
C ALA A 374 -22.37 -30.82 -16.25
N THR A 375 -22.39 -31.75 -15.29
CA THR A 375 -23.49 -31.93 -14.32
C THR A 375 -23.06 -31.88 -12.86
N THR A 376 -21.78 -31.58 -12.59
CA THR A 376 -21.22 -31.66 -11.24
C THR A 376 -20.29 -30.50 -10.96
N LEU A 377 -20.53 -29.84 -9.82
CA LEU A 377 -19.72 -28.75 -9.31
C LEU A 377 -19.17 -29.14 -7.93
N GLN A 378 -17.85 -29.14 -7.78
CA GLN A 378 -17.15 -29.39 -6.53
C GLN A 378 -16.87 -28.08 -5.81
N PHE A 379 -17.33 -27.98 -4.57
CA PHE A 379 -16.92 -26.97 -3.61
C PHE A 379 -15.77 -27.52 -2.77
N SER A 380 -14.75 -26.72 -2.53
CA SER A 380 -13.59 -27.08 -1.69
C SER A 380 -13.28 -25.99 -0.68
N ALA A 381 -12.86 -26.33 0.53
CA ALA A 381 -12.33 -25.37 1.50
C ALA A 381 -11.18 -25.92 2.34
N ASP A 382 -10.01 -25.30 2.28
CA ASP A 382 -8.77 -25.73 2.95
C ASP A 382 -8.63 -25.10 4.35
N THR A 383 -9.59 -25.40 5.23
CA THR A 383 -9.71 -24.75 6.55
C THR A 383 -8.94 -25.48 7.66
N GLY A 384 -8.64 -26.77 7.49
CA GLY A 384 -8.13 -27.62 8.57
C GLY A 384 -9.14 -27.90 9.71
N SER A 385 -10.36 -27.38 9.58
CA SER A 385 -11.48 -27.51 10.52
C SER A 385 -12.75 -27.85 9.72
N TRP A 386 -13.93 -27.66 10.31
CA TRP A 386 -15.19 -27.82 9.61
C TRP A 386 -15.44 -26.71 8.58
N ALA A 387 -16.18 -27.02 7.52
CA ALA A 387 -16.75 -26.04 6.60
C ALA A 387 -18.19 -26.42 6.22
N ASP A 388 -19.02 -25.41 5.99
CA ASP A 388 -20.35 -25.49 5.40
C ASP A 388 -20.32 -24.72 4.07
N VAL A 389 -20.98 -25.24 3.05
CA VAL A 389 -21.29 -24.51 1.82
C VAL A 389 -22.77 -24.18 1.79
N HIS A 390 -23.10 -22.94 1.44
CA HIS A 390 -24.45 -22.44 1.22
C HIS A 390 -24.60 -22.17 -0.27
N TYR A 391 -25.58 -22.74 -0.95
CA TYR A 391 -25.75 -22.49 -2.38
C TYR A 391 -27.19 -22.53 -2.88
N THR A 392 -27.46 -21.87 -3.99
CA THR A 392 -28.74 -21.90 -4.73
C THR A 392 -28.46 -22.22 -6.20
N VAL A 393 -29.42 -22.83 -6.90
CA VAL A 393 -29.36 -23.05 -8.35
C VAL A 393 -30.50 -22.28 -9.01
N ASN A 394 -30.18 -21.42 -9.98
CA ASN A 394 -31.14 -20.60 -10.73
C ASN A 394 -32.11 -19.81 -9.83
N ASN A 395 -31.59 -19.21 -8.75
CA ASN A 395 -32.36 -18.52 -7.71
C ASN A 395 -33.43 -19.40 -7.01
N GLY A 396 -33.28 -20.72 -7.03
CA GLY A 396 -34.10 -21.66 -6.27
C GLY A 396 -33.79 -21.65 -4.77
N ALA A 397 -34.34 -22.62 -4.04
CA ALA A 397 -34.17 -22.73 -2.60
C ALA A 397 -32.69 -22.93 -2.20
N GLN A 398 -32.26 -22.22 -1.16
CA GLN A 398 -30.91 -22.35 -0.61
C GLN A 398 -30.71 -23.72 0.03
N GLN A 399 -29.60 -24.35 -0.32
CA GLN A 399 -29.06 -25.56 0.28
C GLN A 399 -27.93 -25.16 1.23
N ASN A 400 -27.87 -25.81 2.40
CA ASN A 400 -26.80 -25.62 3.39
C ASN A 400 -26.21 -26.98 3.68
N VAL A 401 -24.93 -27.18 3.38
CA VAL A 401 -24.32 -28.51 3.42
C VAL A 401 -23.01 -28.48 4.19
N ARG A 402 -22.93 -29.30 5.26
CA ARG A 402 -21.68 -29.65 5.93
C ARG A 402 -20.78 -30.40 4.97
N MET A 403 -19.64 -29.82 4.66
CA MET A 403 -18.65 -30.40 3.77
C MET A 403 -17.88 -31.53 4.47
N ARG A 404 -17.43 -32.52 3.70
CA ARG A 404 -16.63 -33.62 4.23
C ARG A 404 -15.18 -33.19 4.37
N LEU A 405 -14.64 -33.25 5.57
CA LEU A 405 -13.21 -33.05 5.83
C LEU A 405 -12.41 -34.32 5.48
N ASP A 406 -11.39 -34.17 4.64
CA ASP A 406 -10.36 -35.16 4.35
C ASP A 406 -8.98 -34.50 4.50
N GLY A 407 -8.22 -34.95 5.50
CA GLY A 407 -7.00 -34.26 5.92
C GLY A 407 -7.29 -32.81 6.37
N LYS A 408 -6.80 -31.84 5.60
CA LYS A 408 -7.02 -30.39 5.84
C LYS A 408 -8.09 -29.77 4.93
N ARG A 409 -8.65 -30.55 4.00
CA ARG A 409 -9.53 -30.05 2.94
C ARG A 409 -10.95 -30.52 3.16
N ASN A 410 -11.88 -29.58 3.17
CA ASN A 410 -13.29 -29.84 3.09
C ASN A 410 -13.71 -29.93 1.63
N ALA A 411 -14.57 -30.89 1.27
CA ALA A 411 -15.12 -31.01 -0.07
C ALA A 411 -16.61 -31.38 -0.06
N TYR A 412 -17.34 -30.87 -1.05
CA TYR A 412 -18.71 -31.30 -1.36
C TYR A 412 -18.94 -31.22 -2.87
N HIS A 413 -19.58 -32.24 -3.45
CA HIS A 413 -19.94 -32.28 -4.87
C HIS A 413 -21.45 -32.09 -5.02
N ALA A 414 -21.85 -30.99 -5.64
CA ALA A 414 -23.23 -30.76 -6.06
C ALA A 414 -23.44 -31.39 -7.44
N GLY A 415 -24.23 -32.46 -7.50
CA GLY A 415 -24.63 -33.14 -8.74
C GLY A 415 -26.02 -32.73 -9.23
N GLY A 416 -26.39 -33.23 -10.42
CA GLY A 416 -27.72 -32.99 -11.01
C GLY A 416 -27.89 -31.61 -11.66
N LEU A 417 -26.79 -30.88 -11.82
CA LEU A 417 -26.75 -29.59 -12.50
C LEU A 417 -26.81 -29.77 -14.02
N LYS A 418 -27.14 -28.71 -14.74
CA LYS A 418 -27.18 -28.66 -16.21
C LYS A 418 -26.33 -27.52 -16.72
N ILE A 419 -25.81 -27.67 -17.94
CA ILE A 419 -25.14 -26.57 -18.67
C ILE A 419 -26.09 -25.36 -18.70
N GLY A 420 -25.57 -24.20 -18.33
CA GLY A 420 -26.33 -22.95 -18.20
C GLY A 420 -26.91 -22.69 -16.82
N ASP A 421 -26.93 -23.67 -15.90
CA ASP A 421 -27.36 -23.42 -14.52
C ASP A 421 -26.43 -22.42 -13.84
N VAL A 422 -27.02 -21.43 -13.16
CA VAL A 422 -26.30 -20.45 -12.34
C VAL A 422 -26.36 -20.89 -10.88
N VAL A 423 -25.22 -21.30 -10.36
CA VAL A 423 -25.04 -21.70 -8.97
C VAL A 423 -24.50 -20.52 -8.18
N ARG A 424 -25.29 -19.92 -7.30
CA ARG A 424 -24.79 -18.90 -6.34
C ARG A 424 -24.37 -19.60 -5.06
N TYR A 425 -23.22 -19.26 -4.49
CA TYR A 425 -22.69 -19.95 -3.31
C TYR A 425 -21.91 -19.04 -2.35
N SER A 426 -21.84 -19.41 -1.08
CA SER A 426 -20.94 -18.88 -0.05
C SER A 426 -20.50 -20.01 0.89
N PHE A 427 -19.57 -19.74 1.79
CA PHE A 427 -19.08 -20.70 2.77
C PHE A 427 -19.14 -20.11 4.17
N THR A 428 -19.41 -20.97 5.15
CA THR A 428 -19.16 -20.69 6.57
C THR A 428 -18.18 -21.74 7.08
N TYR A 429 -17.08 -21.35 7.71
CA TYR A 429 -16.09 -22.31 8.19
C TYR A 429 -15.50 -21.92 9.54
N GLY A 430 -15.00 -22.91 10.27
CA GLY A 430 -14.23 -22.67 11.48
C GLY A 430 -12.84 -22.13 11.14
N ASP A 431 -12.40 -21.08 11.84
CA ASP A 431 -11.01 -20.61 11.75
C ASP A 431 -10.01 -21.73 12.13
N GLN A 432 -8.72 -21.55 11.79
CA GLN A 432 -7.68 -22.56 12.06
C GLN A 432 -7.49 -22.87 13.56
N ALA A 433 -8.02 -22.02 14.46
CA ALA A 433 -8.02 -22.24 15.91
C ALA A 433 -9.29 -22.95 16.41
N GLY A 434 -10.31 -23.13 15.56
CA GLY A 434 -11.61 -23.68 15.90
C GLY A 434 -12.47 -22.80 16.81
N LYS A 435 -12.16 -21.50 16.93
CA LYS A 435 -12.77 -20.60 17.93
C LYS A 435 -13.90 -19.73 17.37
N HIS A 436 -13.84 -19.39 16.08
CA HIS A 436 -14.83 -18.53 15.43
C HIS A 436 -15.28 -19.10 14.09
N ALA A 437 -16.55 -18.84 13.73
CA ALA A 437 -17.07 -19.10 12.40
C ALA A 437 -16.82 -17.88 11.50
N VAL A 438 -16.38 -18.13 10.26
CA VAL A 438 -16.06 -17.11 9.26
C VAL A 438 -16.93 -17.34 8.03
N ASP A 439 -17.64 -16.31 7.60
CA ASP A 439 -18.49 -16.31 6.41
C ASP A 439 -17.76 -15.69 5.21
N THR A 440 -17.91 -16.30 4.03
CA THR A 440 -17.48 -15.68 2.76
C THR A 440 -18.62 -14.89 2.13
N ALA A 441 -18.28 -13.89 1.32
CA ALA A 441 -19.25 -13.26 0.44
C ALA A 441 -19.85 -14.28 -0.56
N TRP A 442 -21.07 -14.03 -1.00
CA TRP A 442 -21.72 -14.81 -2.05
C TRP A 442 -21.03 -14.60 -3.40
N GLN A 443 -20.79 -15.69 -4.10
CA GLN A 443 -20.24 -15.78 -5.45
C GLN A 443 -21.21 -16.52 -6.37
N SER A 444 -20.90 -16.58 -7.67
CA SER A 444 -21.71 -17.28 -8.67
C SER A 444 -20.83 -18.05 -9.66
N HIS A 445 -21.26 -19.24 -10.03
CA HIS A 445 -20.69 -20.05 -11.10
C HIS A 445 -21.77 -20.42 -12.10
N THR A 446 -21.50 -20.26 -13.40
CA THR A 446 -22.40 -20.75 -14.47
C THR A 446 -21.82 -22.03 -15.03
N MET A 447 -22.59 -23.11 -14.98
CA MET A 447 -22.20 -24.42 -15.50
C MET A 447 -21.93 -24.34 -17.01
N LYS A 448 -20.76 -24.80 -17.44
CA LYS A 448 -20.31 -24.77 -18.84
C LYS A 448 -20.36 -26.14 -19.50
#